data_AF-A0A545AKP7-F1
#
_entry.id   AF-A0A545AKP7-F1
#
_cell.length_a   1.000
_cell.length_b   1.000
_cell.length_c   1.000
_cell.angle_alpha   90.00
_cell.angle_beta   90.00
_cell.angle_gamma   90.00
#
_symmetry.space_group_name_H-M   'P 1'
#
loop_
_entity.id
_entity.type
_entity.pdbx_description
1 polymer ?
#
loop_
_entity_poly.entity_id
_entity_poly.type
_entity_poly.pdbx_seq_one_letter_code
_entity_poly.pdbx_strand_id
1 'polypeptide(L)'
;MPLRSLSNFADVTVPSVRLQQVLRTYCRNLDPSGIADLRLSLADGRYRWLHDELATALASSVSATSWWQESVSDPTAEVRSVLDEQRYLWRSLFPGEAVPRRA
;
A
#
# COMPACT_ATOMS: atom_id res chain seq x y z
N MET A 1 -4.45 22.27 38.56
CA MET A 1 -5.01 21.01 38.04
C MET A 1 -4.61 20.85 36.57
N PRO A 2 -3.50 20.17 36.22
CA PRO A 2 -3.21 19.87 34.81
C PRO A 2 -3.77 18.49 34.45
N LEU A 3 -4.75 18.46 33.55
CA LEU A 3 -5.17 17.24 32.84
C LEU A 3 -4.12 16.93 31.77
N ARG A 4 -3.05 16.21 32.12
CA ARG A 4 -2.25 15.48 31.13
C ARG A 4 -2.98 14.19 30.80
N SER A 5 -3.96 14.28 29.91
CA SER A 5 -4.61 13.11 29.32
C SER A 5 -3.80 12.62 28.12
N LEU A 6 -3.41 11.36 28.24
CA LEU A 6 -2.74 10.50 27.27
C LEU A 6 -3.38 10.57 25.89
N SER A 7 -2.56 10.64 24.85
CA SER A 7 -2.93 10.21 23.50
C SER A 7 -1.67 9.84 22.73
N ASN A 8 -0.98 8.84 23.27
CA ASN A 8 -0.02 8.02 22.54
C ASN A 8 -0.83 7.13 21.58
N PHE A 9 -1.50 7.73 20.59
CA PHE A 9 -2.01 6.98 19.45
C PHE A 9 -0.76 6.61 18.66
N ALA A 10 -0.22 5.42 18.93
CA ALA A 10 0.47 4.69 17.89
C ALA A 10 -0.50 4.68 16.71
N ASP A 11 -0.19 5.52 15.73
CA ASP A 11 -1.06 5.87 14.62
C ASP A 11 -1.50 4.56 13.96
N VAL A 12 -2.75 4.17 14.19
CA VAL A 12 -3.34 3.01 13.53
C VAL A 12 -3.56 3.47 12.11
N THR A 13 -2.52 3.35 11.27
CA THR A 13 -2.58 3.88 9.93
C THR A 13 -3.43 2.96 9.07
N VAL A 14 -4.74 3.20 9.12
CA VAL A 14 -5.70 2.62 8.19
C VAL A 14 -5.39 3.22 6.81
N PRO A 15 -5.14 2.38 5.79
CA PRO A 15 -4.85 2.88 4.44
C PRO A 15 -6.05 3.67 3.93
N SER A 16 -5.77 4.81 3.31
CA SER A 16 -6.79 5.71 2.81
C SER A 16 -7.72 4.98 1.82
N VAL A 17 -9.00 5.35 1.80
CA VAL A 17 -9.98 4.79 0.85
C VAL A 17 -9.53 5.02 -0.60
N ARG A 18 -8.91 6.18 -0.88
CA ARG A 18 -8.38 6.51 -2.21
C ARG A 18 -7.23 5.59 -2.61
N LEU A 19 -6.32 5.25 -1.70
CA LEU A 19 -5.21 4.32 -1.95
C LEU A 19 -5.79 2.95 -2.31
N GLN A 20 -6.71 2.45 -1.48
CA GLN A 20 -7.35 1.15 -1.74
C GLN A 20 -8.10 1.11 -3.08
N GLN A 21 -8.79 2.20 -3.46
CA GLN A 21 -9.48 2.28 -4.75
C GLN A 21 -8.51 2.26 -5.94
N VAL A 22 -7.41 3.00 -5.87
CA VAL A 22 -6.38 2.98 -6.93
C VAL A 22 -5.76 1.58 -7.03
N LEU A 23 -5.40 0.98 -5.91
CA LEU A 23 -4.86 -0.39 -5.89
C LEU A 23 -5.85 -1.42 -6.44
N ARG A 24 -7.14 -1.31 -6.12
CA ARG A 24 -8.19 -2.17 -6.70
C ARG A 24 -8.36 -1.99 -8.19
N THR A 25 -8.14 -0.78 -8.69
CA THR A 25 -8.35 -0.45 -10.10
C THR A 25 -7.18 -0.95 -10.96
N TYR A 26 -5.96 -0.75 -10.48
CA TYR A 26 -4.75 -0.97 -11.29
C TYR A 26 -3.92 -2.17 -10.86
N CYS A 27 -3.97 -2.57 -9.59
CA CYS A 27 -3.05 -3.55 -9.02
C CYS A 27 -3.76 -4.84 -8.62
N ARG A 28 -5.04 -4.99 -8.95
CA ARG A 28 -5.79 -6.20 -8.61
C ARG A 28 -5.14 -7.42 -9.24
N ASN A 29 -4.97 -8.46 -8.42
CA ASN A 29 -4.28 -9.70 -8.75
C ASN A 29 -2.84 -9.50 -9.23
N LEU A 30 -2.22 -8.35 -8.91
CA LEU A 30 -0.91 -7.94 -9.41
C LEU A 30 -0.84 -7.95 -10.95
N ASP A 31 -1.93 -7.58 -11.62
CA ASP A 31 -1.98 -7.50 -13.09
C ASP A 31 -0.86 -6.59 -13.64
N PRO A 32 0.07 -7.14 -14.47
CA PRO A 32 1.15 -6.36 -15.05
C PRO A 32 0.69 -5.18 -15.89
N SER A 33 -0.47 -5.29 -16.55
CA SER A 33 -1.00 -4.25 -17.44
C SER A 33 -1.48 -3.04 -16.62
N GLY A 34 -2.32 -3.28 -15.61
CA GLY A 34 -2.77 -2.23 -14.71
C GLY A 34 -1.63 -1.58 -13.92
N ILE A 35 -0.62 -2.35 -13.49
CA ILE A 35 0.58 -1.79 -12.84
C ILE A 35 1.35 -0.88 -13.80
N ALA A 36 1.50 -1.27 -15.08
CA ALA A 36 2.15 -0.43 -16.08
C ALA A 36 1.39 0.89 -16.31
N ASP A 37 0.06 0.82 -16.39
CA ASP A 37 -0.80 2.01 -16.55
C ASP A 37 -0.72 2.94 -15.33
N LEU A 38 -0.68 2.39 -14.12
CA LEU A 38 -0.49 3.17 -12.90
C LEU A 38 0.89 3.85 -12.90
N ARG A 39 1.93 3.15 -13.35
CA ARG A 39 3.28 3.71 -13.44
C ARG A 39 3.35 4.87 -14.43
N LEU A 40 2.69 4.76 -15.58
CA LEU A 40 2.55 5.86 -16.54
C LEU A 40 1.80 7.05 -15.92
N SER A 41 0.71 6.77 -15.19
CA SER A 41 -0.04 7.80 -14.49
C SER A 41 0.80 8.54 -13.43
N LEU A 42 1.65 7.82 -12.69
CA LEU A 42 2.59 8.41 -11.73
C LEU A 42 3.64 9.27 -12.44
N ALA A 43 4.18 8.81 -13.57
CA ALA A 43 5.14 9.57 -14.38
C ALA A 43 4.53 10.87 -14.93
N ASP A 44 3.24 10.84 -15.30
CA ASP A 44 2.45 12.02 -15.69
C ASP A 44 2.13 12.96 -14.51
N GLY A 45 2.54 12.60 -13.29
CA GLY A 45 2.29 13.38 -12.08
C GLY A 45 0.87 13.21 -11.52
N ARG A 46 0.08 12.26 -12.01
CA ARG A 46 -1.16 11.85 -11.35
C ARG A 46 -0.81 11.06 -10.09
N TYR A 47 -1.65 11.17 -9.06
CA TYR A 47 -1.49 10.43 -7.82
C TYR A 47 -0.14 10.66 -7.10
N ARG A 48 0.40 11.89 -7.08
CA ARG A 48 1.63 12.23 -6.32
C ARG A 48 1.61 11.79 -4.84
N TRP A 49 0.43 11.74 -4.25
CA TRP A 49 0.20 11.28 -2.88
C TRP A 49 0.39 9.76 -2.69
N LEU A 50 0.36 8.98 -3.77
CA LEU A 50 0.36 7.51 -3.71
C LEU A 50 1.66 6.97 -3.14
N HIS A 51 2.79 7.58 -3.47
CA HIS A 51 4.09 7.19 -2.93
C HIS A 51 4.08 7.22 -1.40
N ASP A 52 3.77 8.38 -0.82
CA ASP A 52 3.83 8.58 0.63
C ASP A 52 2.76 7.77 1.37
N GLU A 53 1.55 7.69 0.82
CA GLU A 53 0.48 6.90 1.42
C GLU A 53 0.75 5.39 1.36
N LEU A 54 1.25 4.89 0.23
CA LEU A 54 1.63 3.50 0.11
C LEU A 54 2.81 3.19 1.03
N ALA A 55 3.82 4.06 1.09
CA ALA A 55 4.96 3.88 1.97
C ALA A 55 4.54 3.74 3.44
N THR A 56 3.65 4.65 3.87
CA THR A 56 3.11 4.64 5.24
C THR A 56 2.27 3.39 5.50
N ALA A 57 1.41 3.00 4.56
CA ALA A 57 0.58 1.80 4.68
C ALA A 57 1.40 0.51 4.77
N LEU A 58 2.52 0.42 4.03
CA LEU A 58 3.42 -0.74 4.07
C LEU A 58 4.26 -0.80 5.35
N ALA A 59 4.62 0.36 5.92
CA ALA A 59 5.36 0.47 7.17
C ALA A 59 4.49 0.17 8.42
N SER A 60 3.17 0.27 8.31
CA SER A 60 2.25 -0.05 9.42
C SER A 60 2.24 -1.55 9.75
N SER A 61 2.29 -1.86 11.05
CA SER A 61 2.25 -3.23 11.58
C SER A 61 0.82 -3.78 11.72
N VAL A 62 -0.20 -2.91 11.62
CA VAL A 62 -1.59 -3.28 11.90
C VAL A 62 -2.21 -3.90 10.66
N SER A 63 -2.42 -5.22 10.72
CA SER A 63 -3.29 -5.96 9.79
C SER A 63 -3.08 -5.63 8.32
N ALA A 64 -1.81 -5.59 7.89
CA ALA A 64 -1.43 -5.40 6.49
C ALA A 64 -2.02 -6.48 5.55
N THR A 65 -2.71 -7.48 6.10
CA THR A 65 -3.29 -8.63 5.41
C THR A 65 -4.70 -8.36 4.87
N SER A 66 -5.65 -7.82 5.66
CA SER A 66 -7.08 -7.82 5.26
C SER A 66 -7.38 -6.80 4.16
N TRP A 67 -7.02 -5.53 4.38
CA TRP A 67 -7.25 -4.49 3.37
C TRP A 67 -6.46 -4.76 2.09
N TRP A 68 -5.26 -5.37 2.22
CA TRP A 68 -4.42 -5.73 1.09
C TRP A 68 -5.06 -6.85 0.29
N GLN A 69 -5.58 -7.87 0.95
CA GLN A 69 -6.31 -8.96 0.30
C GLN A 69 -7.55 -8.48 -0.44
N GLU A 70 -8.30 -7.54 0.14
CA GLU A 70 -9.46 -6.94 -0.51
C GLU A 70 -9.11 -6.03 -1.70
N SER A 71 -7.90 -5.46 -1.67
CA SER A 71 -7.49 -4.44 -2.64
C SER A 71 -6.62 -4.96 -3.78
N VAL A 72 -5.76 -5.93 -3.50
CA VAL A 72 -4.66 -6.36 -4.38
C VAL A 72 -4.66 -7.87 -4.58
N SER A 73 -4.78 -8.67 -3.51
CA SER A 73 -4.64 -10.12 -3.65
C SER A 73 -5.83 -10.75 -4.38
N ASP A 74 -5.55 -11.89 -5.02
CA ASP A 74 -6.59 -12.78 -5.50
C ASP A 74 -6.88 -13.85 -4.42
N PRO A 75 -8.09 -13.95 -3.87
CA PRO A 75 -8.42 -14.99 -2.89
C PRO A 75 -8.35 -16.41 -3.47
N THR A 76 -8.24 -16.55 -4.79
CA THR A 76 -8.20 -17.84 -5.49
C THR A 76 -6.81 -18.24 -6.01
N ALA A 77 -5.82 -17.33 -5.97
CA ALA A 77 -4.47 -17.63 -6.43
C ALA A 77 -3.63 -18.34 -5.37
N GLU A 78 -2.59 -19.05 -5.83
CA GLU A 78 -1.59 -19.72 -4.97
C GLU A 78 -1.08 -18.82 -3.85
N VAL A 79 -0.78 -19.43 -2.69
CA VAL A 79 -0.43 -18.77 -1.43
C VAL A 79 0.87 -17.97 -1.55
N ARG A 80 0.81 -16.77 -2.12
CA ARG A 80 1.85 -15.75 -1.97
C ARG A 80 1.67 -15.08 -0.63
N SER A 81 2.79 -14.90 0.08
CA SER A 81 2.79 -14.08 1.27
C SER A 81 2.42 -12.65 0.87
N VAL A 82 1.52 -12.03 1.61
CA VAL A 82 1.17 -10.60 1.47
C VAL A 82 2.42 -9.73 1.45
N LEU A 83 3.46 -10.10 2.20
CA LEU A 83 4.72 -9.37 2.22
C LEU A 83 5.47 -9.41 0.87
N ASP A 84 5.39 -10.52 0.15
CA ASP A 84 6.03 -10.64 -1.16
C ASP A 84 5.25 -9.89 -2.24
N GLU A 85 3.92 -9.89 -2.16
CA GLU A 85 3.07 -9.06 -3.01
C GLU A 85 3.35 -7.57 -2.80
N GLN A 86 3.48 -7.14 -1.54
CA GLN A 86 3.82 -5.77 -1.16
C GLN A 86 5.17 -5.34 -1.73
N ARG A 87 6.20 -6.18 -1.59
CA ARG A 87 7.53 -5.92 -2.15
C ARG A 87 7.51 -5.87 -3.68
N TYR A 88 6.79 -6.81 -4.30
CA TYR A 88 6.68 -6.86 -5.75
C TYR A 88 6.02 -5.60 -6.31
N LEU A 89 4.90 -5.19 -5.71
CA LEU A 89 4.19 -4.00 -6.15
C LEU A 89 5.05 -2.74 -5.97
N TRP A 90 5.66 -2.58 -4.79
CA TRP A 90 6.54 -1.43 -4.52
C TRP A 90 7.66 -1.31 -5.56
N ARG A 91 8.37 -2.41 -5.84
CA ARG A 91 9.47 -2.42 -6.82
C ARG A 91 9.00 -2.16 -8.25
N SER A 92 7.78 -2.57 -8.57
CA SER A 92 7.20 -2.34 -9.89
C SER A 92 6.83 -0.86 -10.11
N LEU A 93 6.30 -0.20 -9.08
CA LEU A 93 5.90 1.21 -9.15
C LEU A 93 7.08 2.17 -8.97
N PHE A 94 8.01 1.85 -8.07
CA PHE A 94 9.14 2.71 -7.67
C PHE A 94 10.47 1.97 -7.86
N PRO A 95 10.91 1.77 -9.12
CA PRO A 95 12.15 1.05 -9.40
C PRO A 95 13.35 1.80 -8.83
N GLY A 96 14.13 1.13 -7.99
CA GLY A 96 15.33 1.70 -7.35
C GLY A 96 15.12 2.19 -5.92
N GLU A 97 13.88 2.22 -5.43
CA GLU A 97 13.59 2.62 -4.06
C GLU A 97 13.59 1.42 -3.10
N ALA A 98 14.07 1.65 -1.88
CA ALA A 98 14.04 0.64 -0.83
C ALA A 98 12.59 0.44 -0.36
N VAL A 99 12.19 -0.82 -0.19
CA VAL A 99 10.85 -1.14 0.35
C VAL A 99 10.75 -0.58 1.77
N PRO A 100 9.67 0.16 2.10
CA PRO A 100 9.42 0.67 3.45
C PRO A 100 9.54 -0.44 4.49
N ARG A 101 10.35 -0.20 5.53
CA ARG A 101 10.51 -1.14 6.63
C ARG A 101 9.45 -0.86 7.67
N ARG A 102 8.86 -1.93 8.21
CA ARG A 102 7.96 -1.81 9.37
C ARG A 102 8.78 -1.33 10.56
N ALA A 103 8.28 -0.29 11.23
CA ALA A 103 8.82 0.21 12.49
C ALA A 103 8.35 -0.66 13.66
#